data_AF-A0A7C2YEL7-F1
#
_entry.id   AF-A0A7C2YEL7-F1
#
_cell.length_a   1.000
_cell.length_b   1.000
_cell.length_c   1.000
_cell.angle_alpha   90.00
_cell.angle_beta   90.00
_cell.angle_gamma   90.00
#
_symmetry.space_group_name_H-M   'P 1'
#
loop_
_entity.id
_entity.type
_entity.pdbx_description
1 polymer ?
#
loop_
_entity_poly.entity_id
_entity_poly.type
_entity_poly.pdbx_seq_one_letter_code
_entity_poly.pdbx_strand_id
1 'polypeptide(L)'
;MTWLYRYSEWDGTQEIPPLDPDELLSAITDDLMNFGDLQHALRNLLQRGMRGPMGQRMQGLRDLLQRLRQNRRQMLDRYNLSSLFEDLEKRVQEVLDLEQETLRR
;
A
#
# COMPACT_ATOMS: atom_id res chain seq x y z
N MET A 1 4.65 -15.68 -11.78
CA MET A 1 3.97 -15.24 -10.54
C MET A 1 2.99 -14.11 -10.88
N THR A 2 1.74 -14.44 -11.17
CA THR A 2 0.69 -13.46 -11.49
C THR A 2 0.07 -12.94 -10.19
N TRP A 3 0.15 -11.64 -9.93
CA TRP A 3 -0.46 -11.03 -8.74
C TRP A 3 -1.97 -10.88 -8.99
N LEU A 4 -2.78 -11.66 -8.26
CA LEU A 4 -4.24 -11.48 -8.20
C LEU A 4 -4.54 -10.26 -7.33
N TYR A 5 -5.07 -9.20 -7.95
CA TYR A 5 -5.58 -8.04 -7.24
C TYR A 5 -7.01 -8.34 -6.76
N ARG A 6 -7.21 -8.38 -5.44
CA ARG A 6 -8.53 -8.51 -4.81
C ARG A 6 -9.04 -7.11 -4.48
N TYR A 7 -10.09 -6.70 -5.19
CA TYR A 7 -10.86 -5.52 -4.82
C TYR A 7 -11.85 -5.93 -3.72
N SER A 8 -11.98 -5.12 -2.68
CA SER A 8 -13.00 -5.27 -1.65
C SER A 8 -13.93 -4.06 -1.67
N GLU A 9 -15.17 -4.27 -1.26
CA GLU A 9 -16.10 -3.19 -1.01
C GLU A 9 -15.58 -2.30 0.12
N TRP A 10 -15.98 -1.02 0.11
CA TRP A 10 -15.56 -0.08 1.15
C TRP A 10 -16.20 -0.49 2.48
N ASP A 11 -15.38 -0.84 3.46
CA ASP A 11 -15.79 -1.33 4.77
C ASP A 11 -16.15 -0.22 5.77
N GLY A 12 -16.21 1.03 5.33
CA GLY A 12 -16.58 2.19 6.14
C GLY A 12 -15.54 2.61 7.19
N THR A 13 -14.42 1.88 7.33
CA THR A 13 -13.36 2.23 8.30
C THR A 13 -12.51 3.42 7.88
N GLN A 14 -12.69 3.88 6.65
CA GLN A 14 -11.93 4.99 6.08
C GLN A 14 -12.66 6.30 6.34
N GLU A 15 -12.15 7.11 7.28
CA GLU A 15 -12.61 8.49 7.45
C GLU A 15 -12.27 9.29 6.19
N ILE A 16 -13.30 9.65 5.43
CA ILE A 16 -13.18 10.60 4.31
C ILE A 16 -13.51 11.98 4.88
N PRO A 17 -12.57 12.93 4.88
CA PRO A 17 -12.85 14.30 5.28
C PRO A 17 -14.00 14.87 4.44
N PRO A 18 -14.89 15.71 5.00
CA PRO A 18 -15.93 16.36 4.22
C PRO A 18 -15.28 17.14 3.07
N LEU A 19 -15.73 16.86 1.85
CA LEU A 19 -15.30 17.55 0.64
C LEU A 19 -16.21 18.77 0.45
N ASP A 20 -15.64 19.97 0.56
CA ASP A 20 -16.34 21.19 0.21
C ASP A 20 -16.46 21.29 -1.33
N PRO A 21 -17.68 21.45 -1.87
CA PRO A 21 -17.90 21.65 -3.30
C PRO A 21 -17.07 22.80 -3.90
N ASP A 22 -16.87 23.90 -3.17
CA ASP A 22 -16.15 25.07 -3.68
C ASP A 22 -14.65 24.79 -3.81
N GLU A 23 -14.08 24.01 -2.90
CA GLU A 23 -12.71 23.53 -2.97
C GLU A 23 -12.50 22.59 -4.15
N LEU A 24 -13.46 21.69 -4.37
CA LEU A 24 -13.43 20.76 -5.50
C LEU A 24 -13.45 21.50 -6.83
N LEU A 25 -14.34 22.48 -6.97
CA LEU A 25 -14.45 23.31 -8.17
C LEU A 25 -13.17 24.10 -8.40
N SER A 26 -12.62 24.73 -7.37
CA SER A 26 -11.35 25.46 -7.45
C SER A 26 -10.21 24.56 -7.90
N ALA A 27 -10.15 23.33 -7.36
CA ALA A 27 -9.10 22.38 -7.66
C ALA A 27 -9.14 21.81 -9.09
N ILE A 28 -10.28 21.86 -9.78
CA ILE A 28 -10.41 21.43 -11.19
C ILE A 28 -10.45 22.59 -12.18
N THR A 29 -10.73 23.81 -11.72
CA THR A 29 -10.91 24.98 -12.60
C THR A 29 -9.66 25.24 -13.44
N ASP A 30 -8.47 25.20 -12.84
CA ASP A 30 -7.21 25.43 -13.57
C ASP A 30 -7.02 24.40 -14.70
N ASP A 31 -7.26 23.11 -14.43
CA ASP A 31 -7.16 22.08 -15.46
C ASP A 31 -8.24 22.22 -16.53
N LEU A 32 -9.46 22.58 -16.14
CA LEU A 32 -10.56 22.78 -17.07
C LEU A 32 -10.26 23.95 -18.01
N MET A 33 -9.68 25.03 -17.50
CA MET A 33 -9.24 26.18 -18.29
C MET A 33 -8.06 25.82 -19.21
N ASN A 34 -7.15 24.95 -18.76
CA ASN A 34 -5.97 24.55 -19.53
C ASN A 34 -6.29 23.54 -20.65
N PHE A 35 -7.17 22.59 -20.41
CA PHE A 35 -7.40 21.45 -21.30
C PHE A 35 -8.79 21.46 -21.96
N GLY A 36 -9.74 22.25 -21.46
CA GLY A 36 -11.12 22.33 -21.98
C GLY A 36 -11.96 21.07 -21.75
N ASP A 37 -11.44 20.06 -21.06
CA ASP A 37 -12.13 18.79 -20.81
C ASP A 37 -12.20 18.48 -19.31
N LEU A 38 -13.44 18.38 -18.82
CA LEU A 38 -13.77 18.02 -17.44
C LEU A 38 -13.30 16.61 -17.07
N GLN A 39 -13.37 15.65 -17.98
CA GLN A 39 -12.93 14.27 -17.70
C GLN A 39 -11.43 14.21 -17.44
N HIS A 40 -10.65 14.98 -18.21
CA HIS A 40 -9.22 15.13 -18.00
C HIS A 40 -8.90 15.85 -16.69
N ALA A 41 -9.60 16.93 -16.37
CA ALA A 41 -9.44 17.65 -15.10
C ALA A 41 -9.69 16.73 -13.89
N LEU A 42 -10.80 15.97 -13.90
CA LEU A 42 -11.13 15.01 -12.83
C LEU A 42 -10.09 13.90 -12.73
N ARG A 43 -9.61 13.37 -13.85
CA ARG A 43 -8.55 12.34 -13.87
C ARG A 43 -7.26 12.87 -13.24
N ASN A 44 -6.87 14.10 -13.58
CA ASN A 44 -5.68 14.72 -13.02
C ASN A 44 -5.83 14.99 -11.52
N LEU A 45 -6.98 15.50 -11.09
CA LEU A 45 -7.30 15.68 -9.67
C LEU A 45 -7.19 14.37 -8.90
N LEU A 46 -7.82 13.29 -9.38
CA LEU A 46 -7.75 11.97 -8.73
C LEU A 46 -6.32 11.42 -8.67
N GLN A 47 -5.51 11.66 -9.70
CA GLN A 47 -4.11 11.20 -9.72
C GLN A 47 -3.23 11.97 -8.73
N ARG A 48 -3.36 13.29 -8.65
CA ARG A 48 -2.49 14.16 -7.83
C ARG A 48 -3.00 14.36 -6.40
N GLY A 49 -4.31 14.18 -6.18
CA GLY A 49 -4.99 14.55 -4.93
C GLY A 49 -5.44 16.01 -4.90
N MET A 50 -5.85 16.48 -3.73
CA MET A 50 -6.32 17.84 -3.49
C MET A 50 -5.70 18.40 -2.21
N ARG A 51 -5.52 19.72 -2.14
CA ARG A 51 -5.18 20.43 -0.91
C ARG A 51 -6.32 21.40 -0.60
N GLY A 52 -6.93 21.24 0.56
CA GLY A 52 -7.90 22.17 1.09
C GLY A 52 -7.22 23.47 1.61
N PRO A 53 -8.01 24.53 1.81
CA PRO A 53 -7.56 25.86 2.22
C PRO A 53 -6.98 25.87 3.64
N MET A 54 -7.44 24.98 4.52
CA MET A 54 -6.86 24.79 5.86
C MET A 54 -5.63 23.86 5.88
N GLY A 55 -5.04 23.56 4.72
CA GLY A 55 -3.88 22.68 4.59
C GLY A 55 -4.21 21.18 4.67
N GLN A 56 -5.50 20.82 4.71
CA GLN A 56 -5.95 19.44 4.69
C GLN A 56 -5.60 18.81 3.34
N ARG A 57 -4.79 17.75 3.33
CA ARG A 57 -4.32 17.11 2.10
C ARG A 57 -5.12 15.83 1.84
N MET A 58 -5.94 15.84 0.80
CA MET A 58 -6.51 14.63 0.23
C MET A 58 -5.46 13.97 -0.67
N GLN A 59 -5.15 12.72 -0.37
CA GLN A 59 -4.14 11.96 -1.11
C GLN A 59 -4.67 11.56 -2.49
N GLY A 60 -3.82 11.69 -3.50
CA GLY A 60 -4.13 11.18 -4.83
C GLY A 60 -3.89 9.67 -4.93
N LEU A 61 -4.35 9.08 -6.03
CA LEU A 61 -4.10 7.68 -6.36
C LEU A 61 -2.58 7.37 -6.38
N ARG A 62 -1.75 8.32 -6.82
CA ARG A 62 -0.28 8.15 -6.81
C ARG A 62 0.28 7.99 -5.40
N ASP A 63 -0.18 8.81 -4.46
CA ASP A 63 0.23 8.75 -3.06
C ASP A 63 -0.20 7.41 -2.42
N LEU A 64 -1.43 6.97 -2.69
CA LEU A 64 -1.97 5.70 -2.19
C LEU A 64 -1.18 4.50 -2.74
N LEU A 65 -0.88 4.48 -4.04
CA LEU A 65 -0.06 3.45 -4.66
C LEU A 65 1.35 3.42 -4.08
N GLN A 66 1.93 4.58 -3.78
CA GLN A 66 3.24 4.67 -3.14
C GLN A 66 3.21 4.07 -1.72
N ARG A 67 2.19 4.41 -0.92
CA ARG A 67 2.00 3.82 0.42
C ARG A 67 1.82 2.31 0.35
N LEU A 68 1.01 1.82 -0.58
CA LEU A 68 0.81 0.39 -0.78
C LEU A 68 2.12 -0.33 -1.14
N ARG A 69 2.93 0.25 -2.03
CA ARG A 69 4.25 -0.28 -2.38
C ARG A 69 5.18 -0.32 -1.16
N GLN A 70 5.15 0.71 -0.32
CA GLN A 70 5.95 0.76 0.90
C GLN A 70 5.51 -0.31 1.91
N ASN A 71 4.21 -0.46 2.14
CA ASN A 71 3.67 -1.50 3.01
C ASN A 71 4.03 -2.90 2.51
N ARG A 72 3.95 -3.13 1.19
CA ARG A 72 4.38 -4.39 0.58
C ARG A 72 5.86 -4.68 0.86
N ARG A 73 6.75 -3.68 0.70
CA ARG A 73 8.18 -3.85 1.01
C ARG A 73 8.39 -4.18 2.49
N GLN A 74 7.77 -3.43 3.40
CA GLN A 74 7.87 -3.68 4.85
C GLN A 74 7.39 -5.09 5.23
N MET A 75 6.30 -5.57 4.61
CA MET A 75 5.83 -6.93 4.82
C MET A 75 6.84 -7.95 4.29
N LEU A 76 7.37 -7.76 3.08
CA LEU A 76 8.40 -8.66 2.53
C LEU A 76 9.70 -8.63 3.34
N ASP A 77 10.09 -7.49 3.91
CA ASP A 77 11.26 -7.38 4.77
C ASP A 77 11.00 -8.07 6.12
N ARG A 78 9.81 -7.90 6.71
CA ARG A 78 9.39 -8.58 7.95
C ARG A 78 9.26 -10.10 7.77
N TYR A 79 8.79 -10.53 6.61
CA TYR A 79 8.62 -11.94 6.24
C TYR A 79 9.76 -12.47 5.37
N ASN A 80 10.89 -11.76 5.26
CA ASN A 80 12.16 -12.38 4.89
C ASN A 80 12.58 -13.21 6.11
N LEU A 81 11.92 -14.36 6.18
CA LEU A 81 11.98 -15.43 7.15
C LEU A 81 13.38 -16.05 7.26
N SER A 82 14.43 -15.45 6.69
CA SER A 82 15.79 -15.97 6.64
C SER A 82 16.28 -16.39 8.03
N SER A 83 16.07 -15.54 9.03
CA SER A 83 16.42 -15.85 10.42
C SER A 83 15.53 -16.93 11.06
N LEU A 84 14.23 -16.98 10.73
CA LEU A 84 13.33 -18.04 11.24
C LEU A 84 13.60 -19.39 10.55
N PHE A 85 14.01 -19.38 9.29
CA PHE A 85 14.43 -20.57 8.56
C PHE A 85 15.79 -21.07 9.04
N GLU A 86 16.75 -20.20 9.33
CA GLU A 86 18.04 -20.58 9.94
C GLU A 86 17.85 -21.24 11.32
N ASP A 87 16.96 -20.71 12.16
CA ASP A 87 16.66 -21.30 13.47
C ASP A 87 15.93 -22.66 13.36
N LEU A 88 15.05 -22.81 12.36
CA LEU A 88 14.40 -24.09 12.05
C LEU A 88 15.41 -25.11 11.52
N GLU A 89 16.33 -24.69 10.64
CA GLU A 89 17.38 -25.55 10.09
C GLU A 89 18.31 -26.05 11.19
N LYS A 90 18.74 -25.18 12.11
CA LYS A 90 19.53 -25.57 13.28
C LYS A 90 18.81 -26.58 14.17
N ARG A 91 17.51 -26.37 14.47
CA ARG A 91 16.73 -27.29 15.30
C ARG A 91 16.52 -28.65 14.64
N VAL A 92 16.31 -28.68 13.33
CA VAL A 92 16.22 -29.94 12.58
C VAL A 92 17.57 -30.67 12.60
N GLN A 93 18.67 -29.94 12.44
CA GLN A 93 20.01 -30.52 12.51
C GLN A 93 20.32 -31.11 13.89
N GLU A 94 19.99 -30.40 14.98
CA GLU A 94 20.15 -30.90 16.35
C GLU A 94 19.38 -32.20 16.59
N VAL A 95 18.15 -32.31 16.07
CA VAL A 95 17.34 -33.53 16.19
C VAL A 95 17.98 -34.69 15.40
N LEU A 96 18.46 -34.42 14.19
CA LEU A 96 19.13 -35.43 13.36
C LEU A 96 20.43 -35.94 13.99
N ASP A 97 21.22 -35.05 14.58
CA ASP A 97 22.48 -35.40 15.24
C ASP A 97 22.22 -36.28 16.49
N LEU A 98 21.18 -35.95 17.27
CA LEU A 98 20.72 -36.76 18.40
C LEU A 98 20.30 -38.16 17.97
N GLU A 99 19.51 -38.30 16.90
CA GLU A 99 19.11 -39.62 16.39
C GLU A 99 20.32 -40.44 15.92
N GLN A 100 21.29 -39.80 15.25
CA GLN A 100 22.50 -40.49 14.79
C GLN A 100 23.41 -40.95 15.93
N GLU A 101 23.57 -40.16 17.00
CA GLU A 101 24.31 -40.59 18.19
C GLU A 101 23.62 -41.74 18.92
N THR A 102 22.29 -41.72 18.96
CA THR A 102 21.50 -42.78 19.61
C THR A 102 21.58 -44.10 18.84
N LEU A 103 21.66 -44.05 17.50
CA LEU A 103 21.83 -45.22 16.63
C LEU A 103 23.25 -45.80 16.63
N ARG A 104 24.26 -45.02 17.04
CA ARG A 104 25.67 -45.45 17.12
C ARG A 104 26.06 -46.06 18.47
N ARG A 105 25.17 -46.04 19.46
CA ARG A 105 25.35 -46.63 20.80
C ARG A 105 24.62 -47.94 20.93
#